data_AF-A0A3M1ZMB4-F1
#
_entry.id   AF-A0A3M1ZMB4-F1
#
_cell.length_a   1.000
_cell.length_b   1.000
_cell.length_c   1.000
_cell.angle_alpha   90.00
_cell.angle_beta   90.00
_cell.angle_gamma   90.00
#
_symmetry.space_group_name_H-M   'P 1'
#
loop_
_entity.id
_entity.type
_entity.pdbx_description
1 polymer ?
#
loop_
_entity_poly.entity_id
_entity_poly.type
_entity_poly.pdbx_seq_one_letter_code
_entity_poly.pdbx_strand_id
1 'polypeptide(L)'
;MKAWGTHLTSAMVQLLLLLLLAWVILDFWQAMNISQKTPSLEQVSLKDELSKVDVEQILRVPLFGAEQSRPKKAQAQKVVRSPLHLEVLGLVSAGEQSAAILKVDGKQEVFFVGDVIQPGVVLHAVEGSGIIVDRHGRLERIDLPVQKPPKAG
;
A
#
# COMPACT_ATOMS: atom_id res chain seq x y z
N MET A 1 -36.27 51.58 13.05
CA MET A 1 -35.50 51.76 11.80
C MET A 1 -34.04 51.36 12.05
N LYS A 2 -33.71 50.06 12.10
CA LYS A 2 -32.36 49.54 12.36
C LYS A 2 -32.27 48.10 11.84
N ALA A 3 -32.15 47.94 10.53
CA ALA A 3 -31.95 46.61 9.91
C ALA A 3 -30.95 46.63 8.74
N TRP A 4 -30.56 47.79 8.21
CA TRP A 4 -29.67 47.86 7.04
C TRP A 4 -28.20 47.49 7.29
N GLY A 5 -27.74 47.46 8.55
CA GLY A 5 -26.33 47.19 8.87
C GLY A 5 -25.91 45.71 8.79
N THR A 6 -26.82 44.77 9.10
CA THR A 6 -26.50 43.33 9.17
C THR A 6 -26.48 42.63 7.81
N HIS A 7 -27.24 43.15 6.84
CA HIS A 7 -27.24 42.65 5.47
C HIS A 7 -25.90 42.92 4.76
N LEU A 8 -25.23 44.03 5.11
CA LEU A 8 -23.94 44.38 4.53
C LEU A 8 -22.82 43.46 5.05
N THR A 9 -22.85 43.12 6.34
CA THR A 9 -21.92 42.17 6.94
C THR A 9 -22.14 40.74 6.44
N SER A 10 -23.41 40.31 6.31
CA SER A 10 -23.70 38.98 5.74
C SER A 10 -23.33 38.89 4.26
N ALA A 11 -23.55 39.96 3.48
CA ALA A 11 -23.16 40.02 2.07
C ALA A 11 -21.64 39.92 1.90
N MET A 12 -20.85 40.62 2.73
CA MET A 12 -19.38 40.50 2.69
C MET A 12 -18.90 39.09 3.08
N VAL A 13 -19.47 38.51 4.13
CA VAL A 13 -19.12 37.13 4.57
C VAL A 13 -19.50 36.11 3.49
N GLN A 14 -20.65 36.28 2.85
CA GLN A 14 -21.11 35.39 1.79
C GLN A 14 -20.23 35.51 0.53
N LEU A 15 -19.79 36.73 0.20
CA LEU A 15 -18.89 36.96 -0.93
C LEU A 15 -17.48 36.40 -0.66
N LEU A 16 -16.99 36.52 0.58
CA LEU A 16 -15.76 35.88 1.04
C LEU A 16 -15.88 34.34 0.96
N LEU A 17 -16.99 33.78 1.42
CA LEU A 17 -17.22 32.34 1.42
C LEU A 17 -17.31 31.78 -0.02
N LEU A 18 -17.97 32.50 -0.92
CA LEU A 18 -18.05 32.14 -2.34
C LEU A 18 -16.69 32.21 -3.03
N LEU A 19 -15.88 33.22 -2.71
CA LEU A 19 -14.51 33.35 -3.24
C LEU A 19 -13.64 32.17 -2.79
N LEU A 20 -13.72 31.80 -1.52
CA LEU A 20 -12.96 30.70 -0.93
C LEU A 20 -13.40 29.35 -1.52
N LEU A 21 -14.71 29.15 -1.72
CA LEU A 21 -15.25 27.95 -2.35
C LEU A 21 -14.81 27.83 -3.81
N ALA A 22 -14.85 28.93 -4.57
CA ALA A 22 -14.38 28.95 -5.95
C ALA A 22 -12.90 28.57 -6.05
N TRP A 23 -12.07 29.07 -5.13
CA TRP A 23 -10.66 28.73 -5.06
C TRP A 23 -10.41 27.22 -4.87
N VAL A 24 -11.12 26.60 -3.92
CA VAL A 24 -11.01 25.16 -3.64
C VAL A 24 -11.44 24.31 -4.85
N ILE A 25 -12.49 24.73 -5.56
CA ILE A 25 -13.00 24.03 -6.75
C ILE A 25 -11.97 24.08 -7.90
N LEU A 26 -11.28 25.20 -8.09
CA LEU A 26 -10.24 25.34 -9.13
C LEU A 26 -9.05 24.42 -8.86
N ASP A 27 -8.63 24.31 -7.60
CA ASP A 27 -7.52 23.44 -7.20
C ASP A 27 -7.88 21.95 -7.36
N PHE A 28 -9.10 21.58 -6.96
CA PHE A 28 -9.63 20.24 -7.14
C PHE A 28 -9.71 19.82 -8.62
N TRP A 29 -10.15 20.73 -9.49
CA TRP A 29 -10.19 20.47 -10.94
C TRP A 29 -8.80 20.26 -11.54
N GLN A 30 -7.80 21.04 -11.11
CA GLN A 30 -6.41 20.87 -11.56
C GLN A 30 -5.81 19.54 -11.09
N ALA A 31 -6.12 19.13 -9.85
CA ALA A 31 -5.69 17.82 -9.34
C ALA A 31 -6.28 16.66 -10.16
N MET A 32 -7.52 16.76 -10.65
CA MET A 32 -8.10 15.75 -11.54
C MET A 32 -7.51 15.78 -12.96
N ASN A 33 -7.04 16.94 -13.43
CA ASN A 33 -6.44 17.13 -14.75
C ASN A 33 -4.90 16.96 -14.75
N ILE A 34 -4.32 16.28 -13.75
CA ILE A 34 -2.95 15.77 -13.84
C ILE A 34 -2.96 14.68 -14.91
N SER A 35 -2.92 15.13 -16.18
CA SER A 35 -2.51 14.32 -17.31
C SER A 35 -1.22 13.68 -16.91
N GLN A 36 -1.21 12.36 -16.89
CA GLN A 36 -0.02 11.56 -16.70
C GLN A 36 1.06 12.20 -17.56
N LYS A 37 2.10 12.75 -16.92
CA LYS A 37 3.31 13.10 -17.64
C LYS A 37 3.86 11.77 -18.11
N THR A 38 3.39 11.31 -19.26
CA THR A 38 3.83 10.08 -19.88
C THR A 38 5.32 10.25 -20.06
N PRO A 39 6.18 9.49 -19.35
CA PRO A 39 7.58 9.50 -19.69
C PRO A 39 7.65 9.05 -21.14
N SER A 40 8.15 9.91 -22.02
CA SER A 40 8.41 9.56 -23.41
C SER A 40 9.45 8.44 -23.37
N LEU A 41 8.98 7.20 -23.46
CA LEU A 41 9.83 6.05 -23.69
C LEU A 41 10.33 6.21 -25.12
N GLU A 42 11.57 6.64 -25.25
CA GLU A 42 12.35 6.55 -26.48
C GLU A 42 12.17 5.12 -27.01
N GLN A 43 11.46 4.98 -28.13
CA GLN A 43 11.18 3.68 -28.72
C GLN A 43 12.49 3.13 -29.27
N VAL A 44 13.19 2.32 -28.47
CA VAL A 44 14.30 1.50 -28.93
C VAL A 44 13.76 0.61 -30.06
N SER A 45 14.28 0.83 -31.27
CA SER A 45 13.89 0.07 -32.46
C SER A 45 14.48 -1.33 -32.37
N LEU A 46 13.71 -2.27 -31.82
CA LEU A 46 14.10 -3.67 -31.58
C LEU A 46 14.18 -4.52 -32.86
N LYS A 47 13.98 -3.94 -34.05
CA LYS A 47 13.79 -4.72 -35.28
C LYS A 47 15.07 -5.33 -35.84
N ASP A 48 16.24 -4.79 -35.47
CA ASP A 48 17.54 -5.29 -35.94
C ASP A 48 18.14 -6.39 -35.04
N GLU A 49 17.67 -6.53 -33.80
CA GLU A 49 18.22 -7.49 -32.85
C GLU A 49 17.57 -8.88 -32.94
N LEU A 50 16.42 -9.02 -33.62
CA LEU A 50 15.73 -10.31 -33.76
C LEU A 50 16.38 -11.27 -34.77
N SER A 51 17.21 -10.79 -35.70
CA SER A 51 17.85 -11.66 -36.71
C SER A 51 19.07 -12.42 -36.18
N LYS A 52 19.49 -12.15 -34.95
CA LYS A 52 20.64 -12.81 -34.30
C LYS A 52 20.27 -13.66 -33.10
N VAL A 53 18.99 -13.73 -32.76
CA VAL A 53 18.48 -14.59 -31.70
C VAL A 53 18.35 -16.00 -32.28
N ASP A 54 19.39 -16.80 -32.04
CA ASP A 54 19.42 -18.21 -32.39
C ASP A 54 18.36 -18.95 -31.57
N VAL A 55 17.28 -19.36 -32.24
CA VAL A 55 16.12 -20.03 -31.64
C VAL A 55 16.56 -21.32 -30.91
N GLU A 56 17.68 -21.91 -31.31
CA GLU A 56 18.31 -23.06 -30.66
C GLU A 56 18.80 -22.77 -29.23
N GLN A 57 19.20 -21.52 -28.93
CA GLN A 57 19.62 -21.13 -27.58
C GLN A 57 18.42 -20.90 -26.65
N ILE A 58 17.30 -20.41 -27.15
CA ILE A 58 16.07 -20.21 -26.34
C ILE A 58 15.50 -21.55 -25.89
N LEU A 59 15.59 -22.59 -26.72
CA LEU A 59 15.14 -23.94 -26.38
C LEU A 59 15.99 -24.63 -25.29
N ARG A 60 17.23 -24.16 -25.09
CA ARG A 60 18.16 -24.70 -24.08
C ARG A 60 18.09 -23.97 -22.73
N VAL A 61 17.39 -22.84 -22.66
CA VAL A 61 17.15 -22.14 -21.39
C VAL A 61 15.95 -22.81 -20.69
N PRO A 62 16.11 -23.34 -19.47
CA PRO A 62 14.96 -23.79 -18.70
C PRO A 62 14.11 -22.57 -18.31
N LEU A 63 13.06 -22.31 -19.10
CA LEU A 63 12.15 -21.17 -18.94
C LEU A 63 11.23 -21.29 -17.72
N PHE A 64 11.26 -22.44 -17.06
CA PHE A 64 10.71 -22.69 -15.75
C PHE A 64 11.80 -23.35 -14.93
N GLY A 65 11.94 -22.95 -13.67
CA GLY A 65 13.04 -23.35 -12.80
C GLY A 65 13.43 -24.81 -12.99
N ALA A 66 14.66 -25.04 -13.45
CA ALA A 66 15.26 -26.36 -13.49
C ALA A 66 15.53 -26.81 -12.05
N GLU A 67 14.52 -27.38 -11.40
CA GLU A 67 14.70 -28.19 -10.21
C GLU A 67 15.59 -29.36 -10.61
N GLN A 68 16.90 -29.23 -10.33
CA GLN A 68 17.81 -30.35 -10.29
C GLN A 68 17.22 -31.39 -9.34
N SER A 69 16.55 -32.38 -9.92
CA SER A 69 16.01 -33.54 -9.23
C SER A 69 17.16 -34.39 -8.70
N ARG A 70 17.84 -33.90 -7.66
CA ARG A 70 18.48 -34.76 -6.67
C ARG A 70 17.35 -35.23 -5.77
N PRO A 71 17.17 -36.53 -5.53
CA PRO A 71 16.22 -37.00 -4.54
C PRO A 71 16.81 -36.73 -3.16
N LYS A 72 16.88 -35.46 -2.76
CA LYS A 72 17.00 -35.10 -1.36
C LYS A 72 15.59 -35.24 -0.82
N LYS A 73 15.32 -36.40 -0.21
CA LYS A 73 14.11 -36.71 0.56
C LYS A 73 13.49 -35.42 1.06
N ALA A 74 12.25 -35.17 0.66
CA ALA A 74 11.40 -34.11 1.18
C ALA A 74 11.37 -34.21 2.71
N GLN A 75 12.32 -33.55 3.37
CA GLN A 75 12.11 -33.10 4.71
C GLN A 75 11.29 -31.85 4.49
N ALA A 76 9.97 -32.01 4.64
CA ALA A 76 9.08 -30.91 4.91
C ALA A 76 9.77 -30.09 6.01
N GLN A 77 10.41 -29.00 5.62
CA GLN A 77 10.92 -28.02 6.54
C GLN A 77 9.64 -27.54 7.21
N LYS A 78 9.37 -28.11 8.39
CA LYS A 78 8.28 -27.73 9.26
C LYS A 78 8.41 -26.22 9.32
N VAL A 79 7.51 -25.53 8.62
CA VAL A 79 7.40 -24.08 8.71
C VAL A 79 7.23 -23.85 10.19
N VAL A 80 8.32 -23.42 10.82
CA VAL A 80 8.31 -23.05 12.22
C VAL A 80 7.43 -21.84 12.19
N ARG A 81 6.14 -22.07 12.45
CA ARG A 81 5.19 -21.00 12.70
C ARG A 81 5.88 -20.12 13.73
N SER A 82 6.20 -18.90 13.31
CA SER A 82 6.74 -17.91 14.21
C SER A 82 5.80 -17.88 15.43
N PRO A 83 6.30 -17.91 16.67
CA PRO A 83 5.46 -17.79 17.87
C PRO A 83 4.85 -16.37 18.01
N LEU A 84 4.90 -15.56 16.95
CA LEU A 84 4.27 -14.26 16.87
C LEU A 84 2.75 -14.46 16.81
N HIS A 85 2.11 -14.51 17.98
CA HIS A 85 0.67 -14.41 18.12
C HIS A 85 0.25 -12.95 17.90
N LEU A 86 0.22 -12.54 16.63
CA LEU A 86 -0.22 -11.22 16.20
C LEU A 86 -1.51 -11.40 15.41
N GLU A 87 -2.62 -10.86 15.90
CA GLU A 87 -3.85 -10.75 15.12
C GLU A 87 -3.96 -9.32 14.61
N VAL A 88 -3.89 -9.14 13.28
CA VAL A 88 -4.10 -7.82 12.68
C VAL A 88 -5.61 -7.58 12.58
N LEU A 89 -6.11 -6.59 13.31
CA LEU A 89 -7.54 -6.28 13.41
C LEU A 89 -8.00 -5.25 12.39
N GLY A 90 -7.10 -4.33 11.99
CA GLY A 90 -7.43 -3.28 11.04
C GLY A 90 -6.21 -2.50 10.56
N LEU A 91 -6.36 -1.84 9.40
CA LEU A 91 -5.33 -1.04 8.74
C LEU A 91 -5.92 0.34 8.45
N VAL A 92 -5.15 1.39 8.75
CA VAL A 92 -5.47 2.77 8.39
C VAL A 92 -4.32 3.29 7.54
N SER A 93 -4.56 3.43 6.24
CA SER A 93 -3.56 3.97 5.30
C SER A 93 -3.80 5.47 5.13
N ALA A 94 -2.88 6.29 5.66
CA ALA A 94 -2.94 7.75 5.65
C ALA A 94 -1.56 8.34 5.32
N GLY A 95 -0.84 7.74 4.37
CA GLY A 95 0.52 8.14 3.99
C GLY A 95 1.48 8.09 5.17
N GLU A 96 2.05 9.23 5.55
CA GLU A 96 2.95 9.41 6.70
C GLU A 96 2.30 9.06 8.05
N GLN A 97 0.97 9.11 8.14
CA GLN A 97 0.21 8.80 9.36
C GLN A 97 -0.44 7.41 9.35
N SER A 98 0.14 6.49 8.56
CA SER A 98 -0.43 5.16 8.47
C SER A 98 -0.27 4.40 9.80
N ALA A 99 -1.35 3.73 10.22
CA ALA A 99 -1.43 3.02 11.47
C ALA A 99 -2.02 1.63 11.27
N ALA A 100 -1.55 0.68 12.05
CA ALA A 100 -2.10 -0.67 12.12
C ALA A 100 -2.69 -0.89 13.52
N ILE A 101 -3.87 -1.50 13.56
CA ILE A 101 -4.52 -1.92 14.79
C ILE A 101 -4.19 -3.40 14.96
N LEU A 102 -3.36 -3.70 15.96
CA LEU A 102 -2.89 -5.04 16.22
C LEU A 102 -3.37 -5.50 17.59
N LYS A 103 -3.64 -6.80 17.69
CA LYS A 103 -3.85 -7.46 18.96
C LYS A 103 -2.60 -8.24 19.32
N VAL A 104 -1.95 -7.80 20.39
CA VAL A 104 -0.73 -8.40 20.93
C VAL A 104 -1.06 -8.90 22.33
N ASP A 105 -0.84 -10.19 22.59
CA ASP A 105 -1.14 -10.83 23.88
C ASP A 105 -2.57 -10.58 24.41
N GLY A 106 -3.54 -10.49 23.50
CA GLY A 106 -4.95 -10.28 23.83
C GLY A 106 -5.37 -8.82 24.01
N LYS A 107 -4.43 -7.86 23.98
CA LYS A 107 -4.71 -6.42 24.06
C LYS A 107 -4.69 -5.80 22.68
N GLN A 108 -5.69 -4.97 22.39
CA GLN A 108 -5.75 -4.19 21.16
C GLN A 108 -4.99 -2.88 21.35
N GLU A 109 -3.97 -2.67 20.53
CA GLU A 109 -3.15 -1.46 20.53
C GLU A 109 -2.97 -0.93 19.10
N VAL A 110 -2.72 0.37 19.00
CA VAL A 110 -2.52 1.07 17.72
C VAL A 110 -1.03 1.36 17.59
N PHE A 111 -0.46 0.94 16.46
CA PHE A 111 0.96 1.13 16.15
C PHE A 111 1.09 1.94 14.86
N PHE A 112 1.96 2.94 14.88
CA PHE A 112 2.31 3.76 13.73
C PHE A 112 3.56 3.24 13.03
N VAL A 113 3.78 3.67 11.79
CA VAL A 113 5.00 3.36 11.05
C VAL A 113 6.23 3.81 11.86
N GLY A 114 7.16 2.89 12.09
CA GLY A 114 8.33 3.08 12.94
C GLY A 114 8.18 2.58 14.39
N ASP A 115 6.96 2.26 14.84
CA ASP A 115 6.74 1.78 16.20
C ASP A 115 7.19 0.32 16.38
N VAL A 116 7.69 0.04 17.58
CA VAL A 116 8.07 -1.31 18.01
C VAL A 116 6.81 -2.05 18.46
N ILE A 117 6.40 -3.06 17.67
CA ILE A 117 5.22 -3.89 17.98
C ILE A 117 5.57 -4.92 19.06
N GLN A 118 6.75 -5.53 18.95
CA GLN A 118 7.30 -6.51 19.90
C GLN A 118 8.83 -6.35 19.95
N PRO A 119 9.53 -6.87 20.99
CA PRO A 119 10.98 -6.82 21.05
C PRO A 119 11.63 -7.37 19.76
N GLY A 120 12.29 -6.51 19.01
CA GLY A 120 12.93 -6.84 17.73
C GLY A 120 12.01 -6.89 16.51
N VAL A 121 10.75 -6.44 16.62
CA VAL A 121 9.77 -6.32 15.53
C VAL A 121 9.26 -4.89 15.43
N VAL A 122 9.52 -4.23 14.31
CA VAL A 122 9.14 -2.83 14.03
C VAL A 122 8.14 -2.79 12.88
N LEU A 123 7.13 -1.93 12.96
CA LEU A 123 6.24 -1.67 11.83
C LEU A 123 6.98 -0.83 10.77
N HIS A 124 7.27 -1.44 9.62
CA HIS A 124 8.03 -0.77 8.56
C HIS A 124 7.12 0.00 7.60
N ALA A 125 5.98 -0.57 7.22
CA ALA A 125 5.01 0.08 6.35
C ALA A 125 3.62 -0.54 6.51
N VAL A 126 2.58 0.25 6.18
CA VAL A 126 1.19 -0.19 6.11
C VAL A 126 0.74 -0.10 4.66
N GLU A 127 0.33 -1.23 4.08
CA GLU A 127 -0.19 -1.31 2.72
C GLU A 127 -1.70 -1.55 2.71
N GLY A 128 -2.33 -1.45 1.54
CA GLY A 128 -3.79 -1.59 1.40
C GLY A 128 -4.37 -2.96 1.82
N SER A 129 -3.56 -4.02 1.83
CA SER A 129 -4.02 -5.40 2.14
C SER A 129 -3.20 -6.11 3.23
N GLY A 130 -2.23 -5.42 3.84
CA GLY A 130 -1.34 -6.02 4.83
C GLY A 130 -0.33 -5.03 5.40
N ILE A 131 0.48 -5.49 6.35
CA ILE A 131 1.58 -4.72 6.94
C ILE A 131 2.92 -5.33 6.56
N ILE A 132 3.94 -4.48 6.45
CA ILE A 132 5.34 -4.90 6.40
C ILE A 132 5.95 -4.65 7.77
N VAL A 133 6.54 -5.68 8.35
CA VAL A 133 7.27 -5.60 9.62
C VAL A 133 8.74 -5.92 9.39
N ASP A 134 9.63 -5.20 10.06
CA ASP A 134 11.04 -5.56 10.17
C ASP A 134 11.25 -6.36 11.45
N ARG A 135 11.65 -7.63 11.29
CA ARG A 135 12.03 -8.50 12.39
C ARG A 135 13.52 -8.79 12.36
N HIS A 136 14.27 -8.17 13.27
CA HIS A 136 15.72 -8.32 13.37
C HIS A 136 16.47 -8.08 12.03
N GLY A 137 16.05 -7.10 11.23
CA GLY A 137 16.63 -6.78 9.93
C GLY A 137 16.07 -7.59 8.76
N ARG A 138 15.00 -8.38 8.97
CA ARG A 138 14.29 -9.11 7.92
C ARG A 138 12.90 -8.53 7.73
N LEU A 139 12.65 -8.02 6.53
CA LEU A 139 11.33 -7.56 6.12
C LEU A 139 10.40 -8.75 5.88
N GLU A 140 9.31 -8.82 6.63
CA GLU A 140 8.26 -9.82 6.51
C GLU A 140 6.91 -9.13 6.26
N ARG A 141 6.13 -9.65 5.30
CA ARG A 141 4.77 -9.17 5.00
C ARG A 141 3.77 -10.02 5.77
N ILE A 142 2.84 -9.37 6.46
CA ILE A 142 1.71 -10.02 7.13
C ILE A 142 0.43 -9.52 6.48
N ASP A 143 -0.26 -10.41 5.78
CA ASP A 143 -1.54 -10.10 5.14
C ASP A 143 -2.67 -10.02 6.18
N LEU A 144 -3.66 -9.17 5.89
CA LEU A 144 -4.84 -9.04 6.74
C LEU A 144 -5.68 -10.32 6.65
N PRO A 145 -6.07 -10.95 7.78
CA PRO A 145 -6.92 -12.13 7.73
C PRO A 145 -8.30 -11.74 7.17
N VAL A 146 -8.70 -12.39 6.07
CA VAL A 146 -10.03 -12.23 5.47
C VAL A 146 -11.07 -12.70 6.49
N GLN A 147 -11.82 -11.76 7.07
CA GLN A 147 -12.92 -12.13 7.96
C GLN A 147 -13.98 -12.89 7.16
N LYS A 148 -14.28 -14.11 7.58
CA LYS A 148 -15.39 -14.90 7.02
C LYS A 148 -16.70 -14.17 7.35
N PRO A 149 -17.54 -13.81 6.37
CA PRO A 149 -18.77 -13.09 6.65
C PRO A 149 -19.66 -13.90 7.60
N PRO A 150 -20.37 -13.25 8.53
CA PRO A 150 -21.27 -13.93 9.45
C PRO A 150 -22.30 -14.73 8.64
N LYS A 151 -22.40 -16.02 8.94
CA LYS A 151 -23.39 -16.91 8.35
C LYS A 151 -24.77 -16.36 8.75
N ALA A 152 -25.47 -15.74 7.81
CA ALA A 152 -26.89 -15.40 7.98
C ALA A 152 -27.62 -16.72 8.24
N GLY A 153 -28.18 -16.83 9.45
CA GLY A 153 -29.03 -17.95 9.87
C GLY A 153 -30.43 -17.81 9.30
#